data_AF-A0A951D6B6-F1
#
_entry.id   AF-A0A951D6B6-F1
#
_cell.length_a   1.000
_cell.length_b   1.000
_cell.length_c   1.000
_cell.angle_alpha   90.00
_cell.angle_beta   90.00
_cell.angle_gamma   90.00
#
_symmetry.space_group_name_H-M   'P 1'
#
loop_
_entity.id
_entity.type
_entity.pdbx_description
1 polymer ?
#
loop_
_entity_poly.entity_id
_entity_poly.type
_entity_poly.pdbx_seq_one_letter_code
_entity_poly.pdbx_strand_id
1 'polypeptide(L)'
;MPRRSRYLEEQVRAAIENSPSVSAALRLLGLRAAGGNFTTMKKLIAHYEISTDHFHPNWTLRGPRSRKITPLYEVLVEHSVYNRGDLKRRL
;
A
#
# COMPACT_ATOMS: atom_id res chain seq x y z
N MET A 1 29.62 20.54 7.62
CA MET A 1 29.07 19.73 8.73
C MET A 1 28.04 18.77 8.15
N PRO A 2 28.05 17.47 8.48
CA PRO A 2 27.00 16.57 8.02
C PRO A 2 25.66 17.10 8.54
N ARG A 3 24.69 17.27 7.64
CA ARG A 3 23.35 17.74 8.00
C ARG A 3 22.78 16.72 8.99
N ARG A 4 22.47 17.13 10.22
CA ARG A 4 21.77 16.27 11.18
C ARG A 4 20.52 15.73 10.49
N SER A 5 20.48 14.41 10.30
CA SER A 5 19.26 13.76 9.83
C SER A 5 18.14 14.12 10.80
N ARG A 6 17.02 14.57 10.24
CA ARG A 6 15.84 14.97 11.03
C ARG A 6 15.23 13.78 11.80
N TYR A 7 15.59 12.55 11.41
CA TYR A 7 15.13 11.30 12.02
C TYR A 7 16.34 10.52 12.53
N LEU A 8 16.24 9.99 13.74
CA LEU A 8 17.23 9.06 14.28
C LEU A 8 17.13 7.70 13.58
N GLU A 9 18.24 6.97 13.55
CA GLU A 9 18.28 5.59 13.03
C GLU A 9 17.22 4.71 13.69
N GLU A 10 17.12 4.76 15.03
CA GLU A 10 16.18 3.97 15.82
C GLU A 10 14.73 4.20 15.40
N GLN A 11 14.36 5.44 15.11
CA GLN A 11 13.01 5.80 14.66
C GLN A 11 12.73 5.23 13.27
N VAL A 12 13.70 5.32 12.36
CA VAL A 12 13.57 4.78 10.99
C VAL A 12 13.50 3.26 11.04
N ARG A 13 14.37 2.60 11.82
CA ARG A 13 14.40 1.14 11.99
C ARG A 13 13.09 0.63 12.57
N ALA A 14 12.63 1.22 13.67
CA ALA A 14 11.34 0.86 14.27
C ALA A 14 10.18 1.05 13.29
N ALA A 15 10.19 2.12 12.49
CA ALA A 15 9.15 2.34 11.50
C ALA A 15 9.15 1.32 10.37
N ILE A 16 10.33 0.90 9.91
CA ILE A 16 10.50 -0.09 8.84
C ILE A 16 10.16 -1.49 9.32
N GLU A 17 10.59 -1.90 10.52
CA GLU A 17 10.30 -3.22 11.10
C GLU A 17 8.81 -3.42 11.38
N ASN A 18 8.13 -2.39 11.89
CA ASN A 18 6.69 -2.43 12.18
C ASN A 18 5.82 -2.19 10.94
N SER A 19 6.41 -2.08 9.75
CA SER A 19 5.68 -1.74 8.52
C SER A 19 5.89 -2.76 7.41
N PRO A 20 4.83 -3.10 6.66
CA PRO A 20 4.92 -3.97 5.49
C PRO A 20 5.31 -3.23 4.19
N SER A 21 5.46 -1.91 4.22
CA SER A 21 5.91 -1.09 3.08
C SER A 21 6.44 0.28 3.51
N VAL A 22 7.23 0.91 2.63
CA VAL A 22 7.72 2.30 2.80
C VAL A 22 6.57 3.28 3.07
N SER A 23 5.42 3.09 2.43
CA SER A 23 4.25 3.96 2.61
C SER A 23 3.62 3.82 4.00
N ALA A 24 3.65 2.61 4.58
CA ALA A 24 3.20 2.36 5.94
C ALA A 24 4.21 2.94 6.95
N ALA A 25 5.52 2.76 6.71
CA ALA A 25 6.57 3.31 7.55
C ALA A 25 6.51 4.85 7.61
N LEU A 26 6.28 5.51 6.47
CA LEU A 26 6.05 6.96 6.43
C LEU A 26 4.85 7.37 7.27
N ARG A 27 3.72 6.66 7.16
CA ARG A 27 2.53 6.94 7.97
C ARG A 27 2.78 6.73 9.46
N LEU A 28 3.54 5.70 9.84
CA LEU A 28 3.92 5.43 11.22
C LEU A 28 4.76 6.57 11.82
N LEU A 29 5.65 7.16 11.02
CA LEU A 29 6.43 8.35 11.39
C LEU A 29 5.62 9.66 11.35
N GLY A 30 4.29 9.61 11.14
CA GLY A 30 3.44 10.79 11.01
C GLY A 30 3.67 11.58 9.71
N LEU A 31 4.35 10.99 8.73
CA LEU A 31 4.64 11.61 7.44
C LEU A 31 3.61 11.22 6.39
N ARG A 32 3.30 12.19 5.54
CA ARG A 32 2.52 11.92 4.34
C ARG A 32 3.34 11.03 3.40
N ALA A 33 2.77 9.89 3.01
CA ALA A 33 3.34 9.00 2.00
C ALA A 33 3.16 9.59 0.58
N ALA A 34 3.82 10.71 0.30
CA ALA A 34 3.75 11.41 -0.98
C ALA A 34 5.07 12.10 -1.33
N GLY A 35 5.37 12.18 -2.63
CA GLY A 35 6.45 12.99 -3.19
C GLY A 35 7.82 12.72 -2.57
N GLY A 36 8.52 13.80 -2.21
CA GLY A 36 9.90 13.77 -1.71
C GLY A 36 10.13 12.97 -0.42
N ASN A 37 9.07 12.67 0.35
CA ASN A 37 9.20 11.85 1.56
C ASN A 37 9.66 10.42 1.25
N PHE A 38 9.26 9.85 0.10
CA PHE A 38 9.76 8.55 -0.33
C PHE A 38 11.25 8.60 -0.65
N THR A 39 11.71 9.66 -1.31
CA THR A 39 13.12 9.84 -1.64
C THR A 39 13.97 10.00 -0.38
N THR A 40 13.49 10.80 0.58
CA THR A 40 14.15 10.96 1.88
C THR A 40 14.22 9.64 2.64
N MET A 41 13.10 8.90 2.72
CA MET A 41 13.07 7.61 3.38
C MET A 41 14.04 6.60 2.75
N LYS A 42 14.09 6.52 1.41
CA LYS A 42 15.06 5.67 0.70
C LYS A 42 16.51 6.04 1.02
N LYS A 43 16.83 7.34 1.10
CA LYS A 43 18.16 7.82 1.49
C LYS A 43 18.51 7.42 2.92
N LEU A 44 17.56 7.51 3.85
CA LEU A 44 17.75 7.11 5.24
C LEU A 44 17.95 5.60 5.38
N ILE A 45 17.12 4.79 4.70
CA ILE A 45 17.26 3.33 4.67
C ILE A 45 18.65 2.92 4.16
N ALA A 46 19.10 3.54 3.06
CA ALA A 46 20.43 3.27 2.50
C ALA A 46 21.56 3.75 3.41
N HIS A 47 21.40 4.92 4.04
CA HIS A 47 22.39 5.48 4.95
C HIS A 47 22.58 4.64 6.22
N TYR A 48 21.51 4.05 6.74
CA TYR A 48 21.54 3.22 7.95
C TYR A 48 21.57 1.71 7.65
N GLU A 49 21.72 1.32 6.38
CA GLU A 49 21.79 -0.07 5.93
C GLU A 49 20.66 -0.96 6.48
N ILE A 50 19.44 -0.42 6.53
CA ILE A 50 18.27 -1.12 7.07
C ILE A 50 17.73 -2.07 5.99
N SER A 51 17.60 -3.37 6.31
CA SER A 51 16.95 -4.32 5.39
C SER A 51 15.46 -3.99 5.23
N THR A 52 14.99 -4.10 3.99
CA THR A 52 13.57 -3.97 3.62
C THR A 52 13.05 -5.23 2.93
N ASP A 53 13.77 -6.35 3.08
CA ASP A 53 13.48 -7.61 2.39
C ASP A 53 12.15 -8.23 2.83
N HIS A 54 11.69 -7.90 4.04
CA HIS A 54 10.37 -8.28 4.54
C HIS A 54 9.22 -7.49 3.90
N PHE A 55 9.51 -6.47 3.08
CA PHE A 55 8.46 -5.75 2.37
C PHE A 55 7.83 -6.62 1.30
N HIS A 56 6.51 -6.74 1.37
CA HIS A 56 5.77 -7.43 0.34
C HIS A 56 5.54 -6.51 -0.87
N PRO A 57 6.06 -6.85 -2.07
CA PRO A 57 5.87 -6.02 -3.27
C PRO A 57 4.39 -5.84 -3.63
N ASN A 58 3.56 -6.81 -3.25
CA ASN A 58 2.12 -6.79 -3.50
C ASN A 58 1.32 -6.09 -2.38
N TRP A 59 1.96 -5.52 -1.35
CA TRP A 59 1.25 -4.83 -0.26
C TRP A 59 0.36 -3.68 -0.76
N THR A 60 0.84 -2.93 -1.76
CA THR A 60 0.07 -1.83 -2.38
C THR A 60 -1.13 -2.31 -3.19
N LEU A 61 -1.12 -3.58 -3.64
CA LEU A 61 -2.23 -4.23 -4.35
C LEU A 61 -3.29 -4.80 -3.39
N ARG A 62 -2.95 -4.99 -2.10
CA ARG A 62 -3.84 -5.52 -1.05
C ARG A 62 -4.86 -4.51 -0.52
N GLY A 63 -5.00 -3.35 -1.14
CA GLY A 63 -6.11 -2.44 -0.84
C GLY A 63 -7.44 -3.09 -1.27
N PRO A 64 -8.52 -2.95 -0.48
CA PRO A 64 -9.79 -3.54 -0.86
C PRO A 64 -10.36 -2.79 -2.06
N ARG A 65 -10.22 -3.36 -3.26
CA ARG A 65 -11.33 -3.30 -4.22
C ARG A 65 -12.20 -4.51 -3.99
N SER A 66 -12.88 -4.53 -2.83
CA SER A 66 -14.10 -5.33 -2.72
C SER A 66 -15.09 -4.72 -3.70
N ARG A 67 -15.01 -5.14 -4.97
CA ARG A 67 -16.13 -4.99 -5.87
C ARG A 67 -17.21 -5.83 -5.23
N LYS A 68 -18.30 -5.21 -4.75
CA LYS A 68 -19.49 -5.95 -4.36
C LYS A 68 -19.94 -6.73 -5.60
N ILE A 69 -19.65 -8.02 -5.64
CA ILE A 69 -20.09 -8.88 -6.73
C ILE A 69 -21.55 -9.16 -6.45
N THR A 70 -22.45 -8.55 -7.24
CA THR A 70 -23.88 -8.88 -7.20
C THR A 70 -24.04 -10.37 -7.52
N PRO A 71 -24.59 -11.20 -6.63
CA PRO A 71 -24.67 -12.64 -6.84
C PRO A 71 -25.55 -12.98 -8.06
N LEU A 72 -25.30 -14.13 -8.70
CA LEU A 72 -25.98 -14.49 -9.95
C LEU A 72 -27.50 -14.59 -9.79
N TYR A 73 -27.99 -15.01 -8.63
CA TYR A 73 -29.44 -15.09 -8.36
C TYR A 73 -30.13 -13.72 -8.32
N GLU A 74 -29.42 -12.64 -7.96
CA GLU A 74 -29.95 -11.27 -8.03
C GLU A 74 -29.93 -10.73 -9.47
N VAL A 75 -29.11 -11.31 -10.34
CA VAL A 75 -28.90 -10.85 -11.72
C VAL A 75 -29.74 -11.65 -12.73
N LEU A 76 -29.94 -12.95 -12.49
CA LEU A 76 -30.70 -13.88 -13.34
C LEU A 76 -32.20 -13.82 -13.02
N VAL A 77 -32.74 -12.61 -12.99
CA VAL A 77 -34.17 -12.33 -12.81
C VAL A 77 -34.74 -11.71 -14.08
N GLU A 78 -36.05 -11.85 -14.27
CA GLU A 78 -36.75 -11.19 -15.37
C GLU A 78 -36.60 -9.66 -15.25
N HIS A 79 -36.40 -8.99 -16.39
CA HIS A 79 -36.18 -7.54 -16.48
C HIS A 79 -34.98 -6.99 -15.69
N SER A 80 -33.97 -7.83 -15.41
CA SER A 80 -32.71 -7.38 -14.82
C SER A 80 -32.06 -6.24 -15.62
N VAL A 81 -31.74 -5.14 -14.93
CA VAL A 81 -31.01 -3.98 -15.50
C VAL A 81 -29.50 -4.21 -15.61
N TYR A 82 -29.04 -5.40 -15.21
CA TYR A 82 -27.63 -5.75 -15.24
C TYR A 82 -27.12 -5.86 -16.70
N ASN A 83 -25.91 -5.36 -16.95
CA ASN A 83 -25.33 -5.37 -18.29
C ASN A 83 -25.16 -6.81 -18.81
N ARG A 84 -25.76 -7.13 -19.97
CA ARG A 84 -25.73 -8.47 -20.55
C ARG A 84 -24.33 -8.93 -20.96
N GLY A 85 -23.46 -8.00 -21.40
CA GLY A 85 -22.06 -8.31 -21.74
C GLY A 85 -21.25 -8.67 -20.51
N ASP A 86 -21.47 -7.98 -19.39
CA ASP A 86 -20.84 -8.30 -18.10
C ASP A 86 -21.36 -9.62 -17.53
N LEU A 87 -22.65 -9.92 -17.72
CA LEU A 87 -23.26 -11.16 -17.29
C LEU A 87 -22.66 -12.36 -18.03
N LYS A 88 -22.49 -12.25 -19.36
CA LYS A 88 -21.87 -13.30 -20.18
C LYS A 88 -20.43 -13.62 -19.77
N ARG A 89 -19.66 -12.64 -19.28
CA ARG A 89 -18.29 -12.86 -18.78
C ARG A 89 -18.24 -13.61 -17.44
N ARG A 90 -19.38 -13.73 -16.76
CA ARG A 90 -19.52 -14.37 -15.44
C ARG A 90 -20.16 -15.76 -15.49
N LEU A 91 -20.66 -16.16 -16.66
CA LEU A 91 -21.20 -17.49 -16.96
C LEU A 91 -20.12 -18.31 -17.66
#